data_AF-A0A438IET3-F1
#
_entry.id   AF-A0A438IET3-F1
#
_cell.length_a   1.000
_cell.length_b   1.000
_cell.length_c   1.000
_cell.angle_alpha   90.00
_cell.angle_beta   90.00
_cell.angle_gamma   90.00
#
_symmetry.space_group_name_H-M   'P 1'
#
loop_
_entity.id
_entity.type
_entity.pdbx_description
1 polymer ?
#
loop_
_entity_poly.entity_id
_entity_poly.type
_entity_poly.pdbx_seq_one_letter_code
_entity_poly.pdbx_strand_id
1 'polypeptide(L)'
;MSKGFSYTGVPGWRHLPNKNNREIWRLEKEINMMILKVVNERIGAQHGEKDLLQMILEAAKSSSSHNGKPSMDINSDKFIVDNCKNIYFAGNETTAVTASWALVLLATHPDWQARARAEVLEICKGRLPDADMLRRMKTLAMVIQETLRLYPVVHS
;
A
#
# COMPACT_ATOMS: atom_id res chain seq x y z
N MET A 1 22.38 -4.35 -23.67
CA MET A 1 22.05 -4.80 -22.31
C MET A 1 23.12 -4.30 -21.34
N SER A 2 22.93 -3.15 -20.71
CA SER A 2 23.89 -2.62 -19.72
C SER A 2 23.49 -3.14 -18.35
N LYS A 3 24.29 -4.04 -17.77
CA LYS A 3 24.10 -4.50 -16.39
C LYS A 3 24.31 -3.30 -15.46
N GLY A 4 23.22 -2.73 -14.94
CA GLY A 4 23.30 -1.69 -13.93
C GLY A 4 23.87 -2.29 -12.65
N PHE A 5 25.09 -1.88 -12.30
CA PHE A 5 25.70 -2.24 -11.03
C PHE A 5 24.85 -1.62 -9.90
N SER A 6 24.21 -2.46 -9.08
CA SER A 6 23.39 -2.00 -7.95
C SER A 6 24.31 -1.63 -6.79
N TYR A 7 24.54 -0.33 -6.58
CA TYR A 7 25.35 0.19 -5.47
C TYR A 7 24.54 0.39 -4.18
N THR A 8 23.52 -0.44 -3.97
CA THR A 8 22.72 -0.48 -2.73
C THR A 8 23.64 -0.75 -1.55
N GLY A 9 23.84 0.24 -0.67
CA GLY A 9 24.66 0.11 0.55
C GLY A 9 25.88 1.03 0.62
N VAL A 10 26.25 1.73 -0.46
CA VAL A 10 27.35 2.71 -0.44
C VAL A 10 26.83 4.07 0.05
N PRO A 11 27.35 4.62 1.17
CA PRO A 11 26.94 5.94 1.66
C PRO A 11 27.11 7.03 0.59
N GLY A 12 26.14 7.94 0.50
CA GLY A 12 26.21 9.08 -0.43
C GLY A 12 25.85 8.77 -1.90
N TRP A 13 25.84 7.50 -2.31
CA TRP A 13 25.60 7.13 -3.71
C TRP A 13 24.22 7.54 -4.22
N ARG A 14 23.21 7.52 -3.35
CA ARG A 14 21.83 7.95 -3.64
C ARG A 14 21.68 9.43 -4.00
N HIS A 15 22.72 10.25 -3.73
CA HIS A 15 22.71 11.69 -3.99
C HIS A 15 23.42 12.06 -5.32
N LEU A 16 24.09 11.10 -5.97
CA LEU A 16 24.79 11.38 -7.23
C LEU A 16 23.81 11.45 -8.41
N PRO A 17 23.95 12.41 -9.35
CA PRO A 17 22.98 12.63 -10.42
C PRO A 17 23.16 11.67 -11.62
N ASN A 18 23.25 10.36 -11.35
CA ASN A 18 23.27 9.32 -12.38
C ASN A 18 21.86 9.05 -12.94
N LYS A 19 21.76 8.32 -14.06
CA LYS A 19 20.47 8.05 -14.72
C LYS A 19 19.46 7.39 -13.77
N ASN A 20 19.86 6.34 -13.05
CA ASN A 20 18.96 5.62 -12.14
C ASN A 20 18.47 6.52 -10.99
N ASN A 21 19.36 7.30 -10.37
CA ASN A 21 18.99 8.21 -9.28
C ASN A 21 18.08 9.33 -9.77
N ARG A 22 18.30 9.87 -10.98
CA ARG A 22 17.41 10.86 -11.58
C ARG A 22 16.00 10.30 -11.80
N GLU A 23 15.90 9.06 -12.26
CA GLU A 23 14.60 8.38 -12.41
C GLU A 23 13.93 8.19 -11.05
N ILE A 24 14.66 7.75 -10.02
CA ILE A 24 14.15 7.62 -8.65
C ILE A 24 13.63 8.96 -8.13
N TRP A 25 14.39 10.05 -8.26
CA TRP A 25 13.94 11.38 -7.81
C TRP A 25 12.73 11.88 -8.59
N ARG A 26 12.64 11.59 -9.90
CA ARG A 26 11.46 11.93 -10.71
C ARG A 26 10.22 11.21 -10.18
N LEU A 27 10.30 9.90 -10.00
CA LEU A 27 9.20 9.07 -9.49
C LEU A 27 8.81 9.48 -8.07
N GLU A 28 9.79 9.78 -7.21
CA GLU A 28 9.52 10.27 -5.86
C GLU A 28 8.76 11.60 -5.88
N LYS A 29 9.15 12.52 -6.76
CA LYS A 29 8.44 13.80 -6.94
C LYS A 29 7.03 13.58 -7.46
N GLU A 30 6.84 12.66 -8.39
CA GLU A 30 5.53 12.29 -8.95
C GLU A 30 4.60 11.72 -7.87
N ILE A 31 5.09 10.79 -7.05
CA ILE A 31 4.37 10.24 -5.89
C ILE A 31 3.95 11.36 -4.93
N ASN A 32 4.88 12.28 -4.59
CA ASN A 32 4.58 13.42 -3.71
C ASN A 32 3.45 14.28 -4.28
N MET A 33 3.52 14.60 -5.58
CA MET A 33 2.52 15.43 -6.25
C MET A 33 1.15 14.75 -6.26
N MET A 34 1.08 13.43 -6.50
CA MET A 34 -0.17 12.68 -6.47
C MET A 34 -0.80 12.65 -5.08
N ILE A 35 0.00 12.43 -4.03
CA ILE A 35 -0.48 12.43 -2.65
C ILE A 35 -1.03 13.80 -2.27
N LEU A 36 -0.28 14.88 -2.55
CA LEU A 36 -0.72 16.24 -2.25
C LEU A 36 -1.99 16.62 -3.03
N LYS A 37 -2.15 16.12 -4.26
CA LYS A 37 -3.38 16.30 -5.03
C LYS A 37 -4.59 15.71 -4.30
N VAL A 38 -4.50 14.45 -3.87
CA VAL A 38 -5.56 13.77 -3.09
C VAL A 38 -5.86 14.51 -1.79
N VAL A 39 -4.83 14.99 -1.10
CA VAL A 39 -4.98 15.80 0.13
C VAL A 39 -5.73 17.09 -0.13
N ASN A 40 -5.37 17.83 -1.19
CA ASN A 40 -6.02 19.10 -1.53
C ASN A 40 -7.48 18.91 -1.92
N GLU A 41 -7.80 17.86 -2.69
CA GLU A 41 -9.17 17.47 -3.01
C GLU A 41 -9.98 17.19 -1.73
N ARG A 42 -9.37 16.51 -0.75
CA ARG A 42 -10.00 16.22 0.54
C ARG A 42 -10.25 17.47 1.39
N ILE A 43 -9.29 18.38 1.46
CA ILE A 43 -9.43 19.65 2.20
C ILE A 43 -10.57 20.50 1.60
N GLY A 44 -10.69 20.52 0.28
CA GLY A 44 -11.75 21.26 -0.43
C GLY A 44 -13.16 20.70 -0.20
N ALA A 45 -13.29 19.41 0.10
CA ALA A 45 -14.59 18.75 0.22
C ALA A 45 -15.36 19.02 1.53
N GLN A 46 -14.73 19.64 2.55
CA GLN A 46 -15.27 20.06 3.87
C GLN A 46 -16.12 19.08 4.71
N HIS A 47 -16.60 17.96 4.17
CA HIS A 47 -17.39 16.93 4.85
C HIS A 47 -16.94 15.56 4.35
N GLY A 48 -15.92 15.01 4.99
CA GLY A 48 -15.43 13.66 4.75
C GLY A 48 -15.77 12.75 5.94
N GLU A 49 -16.05 11.48 5.65
CA GLU A 49 -16.10 10.41 6.64
C GLU A 49 -14.79 10.39 7.46
N LYS A 50 -14.85 9.99 8.73
CA LYS A 50 -13.66 9.92 9.59
C LYS A 50 -12.80 8.73 9.18
N ASP A 51 -11.98 8.93 8.16
CA ASP A 51 -11.03 7.96 7.63
C ASP A 51 -9.59 8.25 8.06
N LEU A 52 -8.69 7.36 7.66
CA LEU A 52 -7.28 7.42 8.00
C LEU A 52 -6.60 8.70 7.50
N LEU A 53 -6.97 9.16 6.30
CA LEU A 53 -6.44 10.41 5.74
C LEU A 53 -6.91 11.61 6.58
N GLN A 54 -8.18 11.63 6.98
CA GLN A 54 -8.72 12.65 7.86
C GLN A 54 -7.99 12.68 9.22
N MET A 55 -7.68 11.53 9.81
CA MET A 55 -6.90 11.45 11.05
C MET A 55 -5.48 12.01 10.88
N ILE A 56 -4.81 11.72 9.76
CA ILE A 56 -3.47 12.26 9.45
C ILE A 56 -3.54 13.79 9.30
N LEU A 57 -4.57 14.32 8.64
CA LEU A 57 -4.75 15.76 8.46
C LEU A 57 -5.02 16.47 9.79
N GLU A 58 -5.80 15.87 10.68
CA GLU A 58 -6.06 16.39 12.02
C GLU A 58 -4.79 16.39 12.88
N ALA A 59 -3.99 15.32 12.83
CA ALA A 59 -2.70 15.24 13.50
C ALA A 59 -1.69 16.27 12.95
N ALA A 60 -1.70 16.49 11.64
CA ALA A 60 -0.86 17.51 11.02
C ALA A 60 -1.23 18.93 11.50
N LYS A 61 -2.53 19.23 11.62
CA LYS A 61 -3.04 20.52 12.13
C LYS A 61 -2.72 20.76 13.61
N SER A 62 -2.84 19.74 14.46
CA SER A 62 -2.57 19.87 15.90
C SER A 62 -1.08 20.10 16.20
N SER A 63 -0.18 19.65 15.33
CA SER A 63 1.26 19.86 15.45
C SER A 63 1.72 21.29 15.11
N SER A 64 0.92 22.04 14.35
CA SER A 64 1.22 23.40 13.86
C SER A 64 0.67 24.55 14.74
N SER A 65 0.36 24.30 16.01
CA SER A 65 -0.36 25.24 16.89
C SER A 65 0.44 26.45 17.40
N HIS A 66 1.41 26.99 16.64
CA HIS A 66 2.04 28.28 16.93
C HIS A 66 1.92 29.18 15.69
N ASN A 67 1.07 30.22 15.78
CA ASN A 67 0.90 31.34 14.84
C ASN A 67 -0.11 31.18 13.69
N GLY A 68 -1.40 31.06 14.01
CA GLY A 68 -2.48 31.89 13.44
C GLY A 68 -2.63 32.11 11.93
N LYS A 69 -1.97 31.35 11.05
CA LYS A 69 -2.14 31.39 9.59
C LYS A 69 -2.52 30.01 9.05
N PRO A 70 -3.57 29.91 8.21
CA PRO A 70 -4.02 28.65 7.62
C PRO A 70 -3.18 28.26 6.40
N SER A 71 -1.85 28.41 6.49
CA SER A 71 -0.94 27.84 5.50
C SER A 71 -0.36 26.55 6.07
N MET A 72 -0.60 25.43 5.39
CA MET A 72 0.08 24.16 5.62
C MET A 72 1.59 24.44 5.65
N ASP A 73 2.22 24.33 6.81
CA ASP A 73 3.68 24.49 6.94
C ASP A 73 4.38 23.38 6.13
N ILE A 74 5.58 23.64 5.62
CA ILE A 74 6.40 22.65 4.88
C ILE A 74 6.58 21.35 5.70
N ASN A 75 6.62 21.49 7.02
CA ASN A 75 6.70 20.37 7.95
C ASN A 75 5.41 19.53 7.99
N SER A 76 4.24 20.17 7.80
CA SER A 76 2.93 19.53 7.76
C SER A 76 2.72 18.73 6.46
N ASP A 77 3.08 19.31 5.31
CA ASP A 77 3.03 18.61 4.02
C ASP A 77 3.94 17.38 4.02
N LYS A 78 5.17 17.54 4.53
CA LYS A 78 6.12 16.44 4.66
C LYS A 78 5.56 15.33 5.57
N PHE A 79 5.01 15.69 6.72
CA PHE A 79 4.39 14.73 7.64
C PHE A 79 3.27 13.94 6.96
N ILE A 80 2.38 14.60 6.22
CA ILE A 80 1.27 13.95 5.53
C ILE A 80 1.78 13.02 4.44
N VAL A 81 2.69 13.52 3.58
CA VAL A 81 3.24 12.73 2.48
C VAL A 81 3.96 11.49 2.99
N ASP A 82 4.80 11.63 4.02
CA ASP A 82 5.57 10.51 4.58
C ASP A 82 4.65 9.45 5.21
N ASN A 83 3.61 9.86 5.95
CA ASN A 83 2.65 8.92 6.54
C ASN A 83 1.78 8.23 5.46
N CYS A 84 1.27 8.98 4.48
CA CYS A 84 0.50 8.42 3.37
C CYS A 84 1.31 7.42 2.55
N LYS A 85 2.58 7.74 2.24
CA LYS A 85 3.49 6.83 1.54
C LYS A 85 3.70 5.54 2.32
N ASN A 86 4.04 5.64 3.60
CA ASN A 86 4.34 4.47 4.43
C ASN A 86 3.15 3.50 4.47
N ILE A 87 1.95 4.01 4.66
CA ILE A 87 0.74 3.18 4.72
C ILE A 87 0.43 2.56 3.35
N TYR A 88 0.54 3.35 2.27
CA TYR A 88 0.28 2.86 0.92
C TYR A 88 1.25 1.75 0.52
N PHE A 89 2.55 1.95 0.67
CA PHE A 89 3.55 0.95 0.29
C PHE A 89 3.48 -0.29 1.18
N ALA A 90 3.32 -0.12 2.49
CA ALA A 90 3.19 -1.24 3.42
C ALA A 90 2.00 -2.14 3.06
N GLY A 91 0.86 -1.57 2.65
CA GLY A 91 -0.33 -2.35 2.30
C GLY A 91 -0.33 -2.89 0.87
N ASN A 92 0.11 -2.09 -0.10
CA ASN A 92 -0.05 -2.40 -1.51
C ASN A 92 0.92 -3.49 -1.99
N GLU A 93 2.22 -3.29 -1.75
CA GLU A 93 3.25 -4.19 -2.28
C GLU A 93 3.16 -5.57 -1.62
N THR A 94 2.97 -5.61 -0.31
CA THR A 94 2.85 -6.86 0.45
C THR A 94 1.61 -7.67 0.05
N THR A 95 0.45 -7.02 -0.08
CA THR A 95 -0.80 -7.70 -0.49
C THR A 95 -0.70 -8.21 -1.92
N ALA A 96 -0.15 -7.40 -2.84
CA ALA A 96 0.01 -7.80 -4.25
C ALA A 96 0.96 -9.00 -4.41
N VAL A 97 2.07 -9.01 -3.68
CA VAL A 97 3.03 -10.13 -3.69
C VAL A 97 2.39 -11.39 -3.10
N THR A 98 1.69 -11.29 -1.97
CA THR A 98 0.99 -12.43 -1.36
C THR A 98 -0.06 -13.00 -2.32
N ALA A 99 -0.89 -12.14 -2.94
CA ALA A 99 -1.91 -12.56 -3.88
C ALA A 99 -1.30 -13.25 -5.11
N SER A 100 -0.19 -12.74 -5.61
CA SER A 100 0.54 -13.35 -6.74
C SER A 100 1.01 -14.77 -6.40
N TRP A 101 1.63 -14.96 -5.23
CA TRP A 101 2.04 -16.29 -4.77
C TRP A 101 0.87 -17.23 -4.51
N ALA A 102 -0.23 -16.73 -3.96
CA ALA A 102 -1.44 -17.52 -3.75
C ALA A 102 -2.01 -18.03 -5.08
N LEU A 103 -2.04 -17.17 -6.12
CA LEU A 103 -2.47 -17.57 -7.46
C LEU A 103 -1.55 -18.61 -8.09
N VAL A 104 -0.23 -18.46 -7.95
CA VAL A 104 0.75 -19.46 -8.39
C VAL A 104 0.50 -20.79 -7.69
N LEU A 105 0.38 -20.80 -6.36
CA LEU A 105 0.14 -22.00 -5.58
C LEU A 105 -1.18 -22.70 -5.95
N LEU A 106 -2.25 -21.94 -6.17
CA LEU A 106 -3.52 -22.50 -6.62
C LEU A 106 -3.40 -23.11 -8.02
N ALA A 107 -2.71 -22.43 -8.95
CA ALA A 107 -2.50 -22.94 -10.30
C ALA A 107 -1.66 -24.23 -10.33
N THR A 108 -0.71 -24.39 -9.41
CA THR A 108 0.09 -25.63 -9.28
C THR A 108 -0.58 -26.72 -8.45
N HIS A 109 -1.67 -26.42 -7.73
CA HIS A 109 -2.44 -27.37 -6.91
C HIS A 109 -3.94 -27.36 -7.28
N PRO A 110 -4.32 -27.96 -8.42
CA PRO A 110 -5.69 -27.88 -8.95
C PRO A 110 -6.77 -28.37 -7.98
N ASP A 111 -6.47 -29.37 -7.14
CA ASP A 111 -7.41 -29.87 -6.13
C ASP A 111 -7.77 -28.79 -5.10
N TRP A 112 -6.80 -28.01 -4.65
CA TRP A 112 -7.01 -26.89 -3.73
C TRP A 112 -7.71 -25.72 -4.41
N GLN A 113 -7.40 -25.45 -5.68
CA GLN A 113 -8.12 -24.47 -6.48
C GLN A 113 -9.59 -24.84 -6.65
N ALA A 114 -9.90 -26.10 -6.95
CA ALA A 114 -11.28 -26.58 -7.06
C ALA A 114 -12.03 -26.45 -5.73
N ARG A 115 -11.41 -26.82 -4.61
CA ARG A 115 -11.99 -26.68 -3.27
C ARG A 115 -12.28 -25.22 -2.91
N ALA A 116 -11.30 -24.33 -3.08
CA ALA A 116 -11.47 -22.91 -2.80
C ALA A 116 -12.56 -22.28 -3.69
N ARG A 117 -12.61 -22.65 -4.98
CA ARG A 117 -13.64 -22.18 -5.91
C ARG A 117 -15.03 -22.68 -5.52
N ALA A 118 -15.17 -23.95 -5.13
CA ALA A 118 -16.44 -24.52 -4.69
C ALA A 118 -16.96 -23.80 -3.43
N GLU A 119 -16.10 -23.56 -2.44
CA GLU A 119 -16.46 -22.81 -1.22
C GLU A 119 -16.97 -21.40 -1.54
N VAL A 120 -16.26 -20.67 -2.42
CA VAL A 120 -16.69 -19.32 -2.83
C VAL A 120 -18.04 -19.35 -3.55
N LEU A 121 -18.24 -20.29 -4.47
CA LEU A 121 -19.51 -20.42 -5.20
C LEU A 121 -20.68 -20.76 -4.27
N GLU A 122 -20.46 -21.64 -3.29
CA GLU A 122 -21.48 -22.05 -2.32
C GLU A 122 -21.89 -20.89 -1.40
N ILE A 123 -20.91 -20.13 -0.90
CA ILE A 123 -21.15 -19.04 0.06
C ILE A 123 -21.70 -17.80 -0.63
N CYS A 124 -21.06 -17.36 -1.72
CA CYS A 124 -21.42 -16.10 -2.40
C CYS A 124 -22.66 -16.23 -3.28
N LYS A 125 -22.92 -17.41 -3.84
CA LYS A 125 -24.06 -17.66 -4.75
C LYS A 125 -24.19 -16.59 -5.86
N GLY A 126 -23.05 -16.17 -6.42
CA GLY A 126 -22.98 -15.15 -7.47
C GLY A 126 -23.07 -13.69 -7.00
N ARG A 127 -23.16 -13.43 -5.70
CA ARG A 127 -23.11 -12.08 -5.12
C ARG A 127 -21.68 -11.67 -4.81
N LEU A 128 -21.45 -10.36 -4.68
CA LEU A 128 -20.20 -9.86 -4.12
C LEU A 128 -20.09 -10.30 -2.65
N PRO A 129 -18.92 -10.79 -2.21
CA PRO A 129 -18.71 -11.20 -0.83
C PRO A 129 -18.79 -10.00 0.12
N ASP A 130 -19.51 -10.17 1.23
CA ASP A 130 -19.50 -9.26 2.39
C ASP A 130 -18.61 -9.81 3.52
N ALA A 131 -18.50 -9.05 4.62
CA ALA A 131 -17.65 -9.41 5.74
C ALA A 131 -18.04 -10.76 6.41
N ASP A 132 -19.34 -11.07 6.48
CA ASP A 132 -19.82 -12.30 7.09
C ASP A 132 -19.62 -13.51 6.17
N MET A 133 -19.75 -13.33 4.86
CA MET A 133 -19.40 -14.33 3.86
C MET A 133 -17.91 -14.66 3.91
N LEU A 134 -17.05 -13.65 3.94
CA LEU A 134 -15.59 -13.85 4.01
C LEU A 134 -15.17 -14.65 5.24
N ARG A 135 -15.79 -14.37 6.40
CA ARG A 135 -15.54 -15.12 7.65
C ARG A 135 -15.87 -16.61 7.55
N ARG A 136 -16.74 -17.00 6.63
CA ARG A 136 -17.13 -18.40 6.40
C ARG A 136 -16.21 -19.13 5.41
N MET A 137 -15.36 -18.42 4.67
CA MET A 137 -14.45 -19.00 3.66
C MET A 137 -13.18 -19.59 4.31
N LYS A 138 -13.33 -20.72 4.99
CA LYS A 138 -12.24 -21.37 5.74
C LYS A 138 -11.16 -21.91 4.81
N THR A 139 -11.53 -22.46 3.67
CA THR A 139 -10.61 -23.02 2.68
C THR A 139 -9.76 -21.93 2.07
N LEU A 140 -10.38 -20.82 1.64
CA LEU A 140 -9.65 -19.68 1.12
C LEU A 140 -8.71 -19.09 2.18
N ALA A 141 -9.16 -19.00 3.44
CA ALA A 141 -8.30 -18.56 4.54
C ALA A 141 -7.09 -19.49 4.73
N MET A 142 -7.27 -20.82 4.67
CA MET A 142 -6.17 -21.77 4.74
C MET A 142 -5.16 -21.59 3.60
N VAL A 143 -5.62 -21.35 2.38
CA VAL A 143 -4.75 -21.07 1.22
C VAL A 143 -3.89 -19.82 1.46
N ILE A 144 -4.49 -18.74 1.97
CA ILE A 144 -3.77 -17.50 2.27
C ILE A 144 -2.74 -17.72 3.37
N GLN A 145 -3.11 -18.40 4.45
CA GLN A 145 -2.18 -18.70 5.56
C GLN A 145 -1.01 -19.57 5.10
N GLU A 146 -1.27 -20.58 4.27
CA GLU A 146 -0.21 -21.44 3.74
C GLU A 146 0.70 -20.70 2.75
N THR A 147 0.13 -19.78 1.97
CA THR A 147 0.91 -18.89 1.10
C THR A 147 1.87 -18.04 1.93
N LEU A 148 1.40 -17.43 3.01
CA LEU A 148 2.23 -16.60 3.90
C LEU A 148 3.30 -17.44 4.64
N ARG A 149 2.99 -18.70 4.97
CA ARG A 149 3.95 -19.63 5.59
C ARG A 149 5.08 -20.01 4.64
N LEU A 150 4.77 -20.23 3.35
CA LEU A 150 5.73 -20.63 2.32
C LEU A 150 6.51 -19.45 1.72
N TYR A 151 5.83 -18.33 1.51
CA TYR A 151 6.34 -17.13 0.84
C TYR A 151 6.05 -15.87 1.68
N PRO A 152 6.74 -15.70 2.83
CA PRO A 152 6.57 -14.52 3.66
C PRO A 152 7.04 -13.27 2.91
N VAL A 153 6.22 -12.22 2.90
CA VAL A 153 6.50 -10.93 2.22
C VAL A 153 7.60 -10.10 2.87
N VAL A 154 7.92 -10.39 4.13
CA VAL A 154 9.03 -9.78 4.85
C VAL A 154 9.90 -10.91 5.38
N HIS A 155 11.08 -11.08 4.81
CA HIS A 155 12.10 -11.95 5.37
C HIS A 155 12.78 -11.22 6.54
N SER A 156 12.81 -11.87 7.71
CA SER A 156 13.51 -11.37 8.91
C SER A 156 15.03 -11.45 8.73
#